data_AF-A0A496TJP7-F1
#
_entry.id   AF-A0A496TJP7-F1
#
_cell.length_a   1.000
_cell.length_b   1.000
_cell.length_c   1.000
_cell.angle_alpha   90.00
_cell.angle_beta   90.00
_cell.angle_gamma   90.00
#
_symmetry.space_group_name_H-M   'P 1'
#
loop_
_entity.id
_entity.type
_entity.pdbx_description
1 polymer ?
#
loop_
_entity_poly.entity_id
_entity_poly.type
_entity_poly.pdbx_seq_one_letter_code
_entity_poly.pdbx_strand_id
1 'polypeptide(L)' 'MDFQGVGKILILGGAFLAFLGLLLLFWQRIPFLGKLPGDIFVKKGNFQFFFPVVTCIIISIVLTIILNLVFRLFR' A
#
# COMPACT_ATOMS: atom_id res chain seq x y z
N MET A 1 -3.81 -28.65 -14.91
CA MET A 1 -3.25 -27.34 -14.51
C MET A 1 -1.76 -27.51 -14.44
N ASP A 2 -1.00 -26.82 -15.29
CA ASP A 2 0.46 -26.92 -15.23
C ASP A 2 0.97 -26.37 -13.89
N PHE A 3 1.99 -27.03 -13.32
CA PHE A 3 2.64 -26.60 -12.08
C PHE A 3 3.13 -25.15 -12.14
N GLN A 4 3.41 -24.65 -13.34
CA GLN A 4 3.78 -23.28 -13.61
C GLN A 4 2.63 -22.29 -13.29
N GLY A 5 1.38 -22.63 -13.64
CA GLY A 5 0.21 -21.82 -13.31
C GLY A 5 -0.08 -21.79 -11.80
N VAL A 6 0.05 -22.96 -11.15
CA VAL A 6 -0.11 -23.08 -9.68
C VAL A 6 0.98 -22.27 -8.96
N GLY A 7 2.22 -22.31 -9.43
CA GLY A 7 3.32 -21.51 -8.88
C GLY A 7 3.09 -20.00 -8.99
N LYS A 8 2.56 -19.52 -10.13
CA LYS A 8 2.22 -18.10 -10.33
C LYS A 8 1.15 -17.64 -9.33
N ILE A 9 0.11 -18.46 -9.11
CA ILE A 9 -0.96 -18.17 -8.15
C ILE A 9 -0.42 -18.11 -6.73
N LEU A 10 0.47 -19.05 -6.35
CA LEU A 10 1.08 -19.08 -5.02
C LEU A 10 1.92 -17.83 -4.74
N ILE A 11 2.71 -17.38 -5.72
CA ILE A 11 3.52 -16.14 -5.62
C ILE A 11 2.61 -14.92 -5.47
N LEU A 12 1.55 -14.81 -6.29
CA LEU A 12 0.63 -13.69 -6.25
C LEU A 12 -0.12 -13.64 -4.90
N GLY A 13 -0.64 -14.78 -4.46
CA GLY A 13 -1.36 -14.91 -3.20
C GLY A 13 -0.49 -14.63 -1.99
N GLY A 14 0.76 -15.11 -1.99
CA GLY A 14 1.75 -14.81 -0.96
C GLY A 14 2.10 -13.33 -0.88
N ALA A 15 2.32 -12.68 -2.03
CA ALA A 15 2.57 -11.24 -2.08
C ALA A 15 1.37 -10.43 -1.57
N PHE A 16 0.14 -10.82 -1.93
CA PHE A 16 -1.09 -10.18 -1.45
C PHE A 16 -1.28 -10.32 0.07
N LEU A 17 -1.08 -11.52 0.61
CA LEU A 17 -1.14 -11.78 2.04
C LEU A 17 -0.07 -11.01 2.81
N ALA A 18 1.16 -10.95 2.29
CA ALA A 18 2.24 -10.14 2.87
C ALA A 18 1.89 -8.65 2.88
N PHE A 19 1.30 -8.13 1.80
CA PHE A 19 0.83 -6.75 1.72
C PHE A 19 -0.28 -6.45 2.74
N LEU A 20 -1.28 -7.34 2.87
CA LEU A 20 -2.33 -7.23 3.89
C LEU A 20 -1.75 -7.31 5.32
N GLY A 21 -0.80 -8.21 5.55
CA GLY A 21 -0.10 -8.35 6.83
C GLY A 21 0.66 -7.08 7.21
N LEU A 22 1.36 -6.46 6.25
CA LEU A 22 1.98 -5.15 6.43
C LEU A 22 0.93 -4.08 6.76
N LEU A 23 -0.15 -4.00 5.97
CA LEU A 23 -1.26 -3.06 6.24
C LEU A 23 -1.78 -3.19 7.68
N LEU A 24 -2.02 -4.41 8.17
CA LEU A 24 -2.51 -4.67 9.52
C LEU A 24 -1.46 -4.37 10.60
N LEU A 25 -0.19 -4.72 10.37
CA LEU A 25 0.90 -4.44 11.30
C LEU A 25 1.12 -2.93 11.48
N PHE A 26 1.03 -2.18 10.38
CA PHE A 26 1.14 -0.73 10.40
C PHE A 26 -0.18 -0.05 10.79
N TRP A 27 -1.34 -0.71 10.68
CA TRP A 27 -2.65 -0.16 11.06
C TRP A 27 -2.68 0.36 12.50
N GLN A 28 -2.12 -0.39 13.45
CA GLN A 28 -2.03 0.02 14.87
C GLN A 28 -0.86 0.96 15.16
N ARG A 29 0.18 0.93 14.31
CA ARG A 29 1.38 1.77 14.37
C ARG A 29 1.25 3.05 13.55
N ILE A 30 0.03 3.46 13.18
CA ILE A 30 -0.30 4.82 12.78
C ILE A 30 -0.80 5.57 14.03
N PRO A 31 0.08 6.05 14.92
CA PRO A 31 -0.29 6.92 16.05
C PRO A 31 -0.77 8.31 15.58
N PHE A 32 -0.80 8.54 14.27
CA PHE A 32 -1.06 9.81 13.62
C PHE A 32 -2.08 9.68 12.49
N LEU A 33 -3.28 9.17 12.80
CA LEU A 33 -4.47 9.46 11.99
C LEU A 33 -4.69 10.99 11.96
N GLY A 34 -3.96 11.69 11.09
CA GLY A 34 -4.04 13.14 10.87
C GLY A 34 -2.74 13.96 10.98
N LYS A 35 -1.58 13.43 11.39
CA LYS A 35 -0.31 14.21 11.42
C LYS A 35 0.95 13.34 11.21
N LEU A 36 1.08 12.63 10.10
CA LEU A 36 2.42 12.16 9.73
C LEU A 36 3.28 13.37 9.34
N PRO A 37 4.57 13.43 9.74
CA PRO A 37 5.48 14.48 9.27
C PRO A 37 5.63 14.37 7.75
N GLY A 38 4.98 15.28 7.02
CA GLY A 38 4.87 15.27 5.55
C GLY A 38 3.45 15.33 5.01
N ASP A 39 2.44 15.01 5.83
CA ASP A 39 1.04 15.26 5.48
C ASP A 39 0.72 16.75 5.68
N ILE A 40 0.13 17.37 4.66
CA ILE A 40 -0.22 18.80 4.71
C ILE A 40 -1.46 18.93 5.60
N PHE A 41 -1.24 19.28 6.87
CA PHE A 41 -2.29 19.60 7.83
C PHE A 41 -2.40 21.11 8.00
N VAL A 42 -3.36 21.71 7.31
CA VAL A 42 -3.65 23.15 7.41
C VAL A 42 -4.86 23.34 8.31
N LYS A 43 -4.63 23.92 9.50
CA LYS A 43 -5.68 24.33 10.44
C LYS A 43 -5.78 25.85 10.45
N LYS A 44 -6.91 26.41 9.99
CA LYS A 44 -7.20 27.85 10.05
C LYS A 44 -8.60 28.07 10.64
N GLY A 45 -8.67 28.44 11.91
CA GLY A 45 -9.95 28.61 12.62
C GLY A 45 -10.78 27.31 12.64
N ASN A 46 -12.01 27.36 12.10
CA ASN A 46 -12.89 26.19 11.94
C ASN A 46 -12.53 25.29 10.74
N PHE A 47 -11.59 25.68 9.88
CA PHE A 47 -11.22 24.90 8.70
C PHE A 47 -10.05 23.96 9.00
N GLN A 48 -10.25 22.66 8.74
CA GLN A 48 -9.24 21.62 8.86
C GLN A 48 -9.08 20.95 7.50
N PHE A 49 -7.91 21.08 6.87
CA PHE A 49 -7.57 20.40 5.62
C PHE A 49 -6.41 19.45 5.87
N PHE A 50 -6.63 18.17 5.55
CA PHE A 50 -5.65 17.10 5.67
C PHE A 50 -5.39 16.52 4.28
N PHE A 51 -4.13 16.59 3.82
CA PHE A 51 -3.73 16.02 2.54
C PHE A 51 -2.56 15.04 2.73
N PRO A 52 -2.84 13.72 2.65
CA PRO A 52 -1.86 12.67 2.95
C PRO A 52 -0.95 12.35 1.76
N VAL A 53 -0.08 13.29 1.38
CA VAL A 53 0.82 13.17 0.21
C VAL A 53 1.70 11.93 0.31
N VAL A 54 2.31 11.72 1.48
CA VAL A 54 3.27 10.65 1.70
C VAL A 54 2.58 9.28 1.59
N THR A 55 1.37 9.16 2.13
CA THR A 55 0.57 7.94 2.02
C THR A 55 0.24 7.62 0.56
N CYS A 56 -0.18 8.61 -0.22
CA CYS A 56 -0.47 8.43 -1.64
C CYS A 56 0.77 7.98 -2.43
N ILE A 57 1.95 8.53 -2.15
CA ILE A 57 3.21 8.13 -2.81
C ILE A 57 3.56 6.67 -2.47
N ILE A 58 3.48 6.29 -1.19
CA ILE A 58 3.78 4.92 -0.76
C ILE A 58 2.83 3.92 -1.44
N ILE A 59 1.53 4.20 -1.41
CA ILE A 59 0.52 3.37 -2.07
C ILE A 59 0.83 3.23 -3.56
N SER A 60 1.17 4.33 -4.24
CA SER A 60 1.49 4.33 -5.67
C SER A 60 2.72 3.47 -5.99
N ILE A 61 3.81 3.59 -5.22
CA ILE A 61 5.02 2.78 -5.41
C ILE A 61 4.72 1.29 -5.20
N VAL A 62 4.01 0.95 -4.12
CA VAL A 62 3.67 -0.45 -3.83
C VAL A 62 2.77 -1.03 -4.92
N LEU A 63 1.74 -0.29 -5.34
CA LEU A 63 0.85 -0.72 -6.41
C LEU A 63 1.59 -0.89 -7.73
N THR A 64 2.53 0.01 -8.04
CA THR A 64 3.38 -0.09 -9.23
C THR A 64 4.25 -1.35 -9.19
N ILE A 65 4.87 -1.66 -8.06
CA ILE A 65 5.67 -2.89 -7.89
C ILE A 65 4.81 -4.14 -8.05
N ILE A 66 3.63 -4.17 -7.40
CA ILE A 66 2.70 -5.30 -7.48
C ILE A 66 2.24 -5.50 -8.93
N LEU A 67 1.75 -4.45 -9.58
CA LEU A 67 1.27 -4.51 -10.96
C LEU A 67 2.39 -4.94 -11.92
N ASN A 68 3.59 -4.36 -11.79
CA ASN A 68 4.73 -4.73 -12.62
C ASN A 68 5.09 -6.21 -12.42
N LEU A 69 5.11 -6.69 -11.17
CA LEU A 69 5.38 -8.09 -10.89
C LEU A 69 4.29 -9.00 -11.47
N VAL A 70 3.00 -8.65 -11.33
CA VAL A 70 1.87 -9.38 -11.91
C VAL A 70 2.01 -9.43 -13.44
N PHE A 71 2.21 -8.29 -14.11
CA PHE A 71 2.35 -8.21 -15.56
C PHE A 71 3.56 -9.00 -16.06
N ARG A 72 4.68 -8.96 -15.33
CA ARG A 72 5.89 -9.73 -15.68
C ARG A 72 5.71 -11.23 -15.47
N LEU A 73 4.91 -11.64 -14.47
CA LEU A 73 4.61 -13.05 -14.21
C LEU A 73 3.55 -13.60 -15.16
N PHE A 74 2.61 -12.78 -15.63
CA PHE A 74 1.56 -13.18 -16.57
C PHE A 74 2.00 -13.16 -18.04
N ARG A 75 3.09 -12.45 -18.36
CA ARG A 75 3.82 -12.59 -19.62
C ARG A 75 4.62 -13.91 -19.65
#